data_AF-A0A2D4J5C2-F1
#
_entry.id   AF-A0A2D4J5C2-F1
#
_cell.length_a   1.000
_cell.length_b   1.000
_cell.length_c   1.000
_cell.angle_alpha   90.00
_cell.angle_beta   90.00
_cell.angle_gamma   90.00
#
_symmetry.space_group_name_H-M   'P 1'
#
loop_
_entity.id
_entity.type
_entity.pdbx_description
1 polymer ?
#
loop_
_entity_poly.entity_id
_entity_poly.type
_entity_poly.pdbx_seq_one_letter_code
_entity_poly.pdbx_strand_id
1 'polypeptide(L)'
;SSELPLPAGWEEARDYDGRVFYIDHNTRQTSWIDPRDRITKPLTFADCVGDELPLGWETVYDQQIGVYYMDHINQLTQIEDPREQWRREQERMLKEYLIVAQEALNAKMEIYQIKQQRFELAQEEYQQLNKMCEDDSHSYASTYSGFSTNTKYNPSQIKAEIASRRDRLSRLERELTQMKQELQYKEKGVETLQ
;
A
#
# COMPACT_ATOMS: atom_id res chain seq x y z
N SER A 1 7.60 -41.15 5.33
CA SER A 1 8.94 -40.57 5.31
C SER A 1 9.82 -41.15 6.41
N SER A 2 10.10 -42.46 6.36
CA SER A 2 10.87 -43.21 7.37
C SER A 2 12.36 -43.37 7.03
N GLU A 3 12.89 -42.58 6.09
CA GLU A 3 14.26 -42.73 5.58
C GLU A 3 15.31 -41.90 6.36
N LEU A 4 14.90 -40.91 7.15
CA LEU A 4 15.83 -40.09 7.94
C LEU A 4 15.88 -40.59 9.40
N PRO A 5 17.06 -40.70 10.04
CA PRO A 5 17.16 -41.01 11.46
C PRO A 5 16.60 -39.86 12.32
N LEU A 6 16.20 -40.14 13.57
CA LEU A 6 15.78 -39.07 14.49
C LEU A 6 17.02 -38.25 14.86
N PRO A 7 16.89 -36.93 15.08
CA PRO A 7 17.99 -36.14 15.61
C PRO A 7 18.47 -36.68 16.97
N ALA A 8 19.72 -36.38 17.34
CA ALA A 8 20.27 -36.84 18.61
C ALA A 8 19.43 -36.36 19.80
N GLY A 9 19.13 -37.29 20.72
CA GLY A 9 18.30 -37.03 21.89
C GLY A 9 16.79 -37.04 21.63
N TRP A 10 16.34 -37.36 20.42
CA TRP A 10 14.92 -37.58 20.13
C TRP A 10 14.56 -39.07 20.13
N GLU A 11 13.39 -39.40 20.68
CA GLU A 11 12.83 -40.75 20.72
C GLU A 11 11.38 -40.74 20.20
N GLU A 12 11.01 -41.76 19.43
CA GLU A 12 9.63 -42.00 18.99
C GLU A 12 8.95 -42.94 19.99
N ALA A 13 7.80 -42.53 20.49
CA ALA A 13 6.97 -43.31 21.41
C ALA A 13 5.52 -43.36 20.92
N ARG A 14 4.70 -44.23 21.52
CA ARG A 14 3.27 -44.35 21.23
C ARG A 14 2.45 -44.22 22.50
N ASP A 15 1.33 -43.51 22.41
CA ASP A 15 0.37 -43.43 23.51
C ASP A 15 -0.49 -44.69 23.62
N TYR A 16 -1.46 -44.68 24.53
CA TYR A 16 -2.36 -45.82 24.77
C TYR A 16 -3.32 -46.09 23.61
N ASP A 17 -3.62 -45.06 22.80
CA ASP A 17 -4.43 -45.15 21.59
C ASP A 17 -3.59 -45.55 20.36
N GLY A 18 -2.27 -45.73 20.54
CA GLY A 18 -1.33 -46.12 19.49
C GLY A 18 -0.84 -44.96 18.63
N ARG A 19 -1.22 -43.71 18.95
CA ARG A 19 -0.77 -42.49 18.27
C ARG A 19 0.68 -42.22 18.60
N VAL A 20 1.45 -41.89 17.56
CA VAL A 20 2.89 -41.62 17.68
C VAL A 20 3.10 -40.21 18.24
N PHE A 21 4.03 -40.09 19.17
CA PHE A 21 4.55 -38.82 19.66
C PHE A 21 6.07 -38.91 19.85
N TYR A 22 6.71 -37.77 19.99
CA TYR A 22 8.16 -37.64 20.04
C TYR A 22 8.60 -37.05 21.37
N ILE A 23 9.66 -37.62 21.94
CA ILE A 23 10.26 -37.21 23.21
C ILE A 23 11.62 -36.58 22.91
N ASP A 24 11.79 -35.31 23.28
CA ASP A 24 13.09 -34.64 23.24
C ASP A 24 13.76 -34.72 24.61
N HIS A 25 14.75 -35.59 24.74
CA HIS A 25 15.53 -35.79 25.97
C HIS A 25 16.45 -34.61 26.29
N ASN A 26 16.77 -33.76 25.30
CA ASN A 26 17.61 -32.58 25.51
C ASN A 26 16.85 -31.51 26.30
N THR A 27 15.60 -31.27 25.92
CA THR A 27 14.72 -30.28 26.58
C THR A 27 13.77 -30.90 27.60
N ARG A 28 13.70 -32.25 27.66
CA ARG A 28 12.78 -33.04 28.49
C ARG A 28 11.32 -32.71 28.19
N GLN A 29 11.00 -32.53 26.92
CA GLN A 29 9.65 -32.21 26.45
C GLN A 29 9.11 -33.32 25.54
N THR A 30 7.79 -33.33 25.35
CA THR A 30 7.11 -34.22 24.40
C THR A 30 6.37 -33.39 23.37
N SER A 31 6.25 -33.90 22.15
CA SER A 31 5.65 -33.19 21.02
C SER A 31 4.92 -34.17 20.10
N TRP A 32 3.80 -33.73 19.52
CA TRP A 32 3.10 -34.44 18.45
C TRP A 32 3.72 -34.21 17.07
N ILE A 33 4.67 -33.28 16.96
CA ILE A 33 5.34 -32.91 15.70
C ILE A 33 6.62 -33.72 15.57
N ASP A 34 6.78 -34.45 14.46
CA ASP A 34 8.04 -35.14 14.14
C ASP A 34 9.17 -34.09 14.02
N PRO A 35 10.27 -34.20 14.76
CA PRO A 35 11.39 -33.26 14.65
C PRO A 35 11.98 -33.17 13.22
N ARG A 36 11.78 -34.20 12.39
CA ARG A 36 12.21 -34.24 10.99
C ARG A 36 11.28 -33.45 10.07
N ASP A 37 10.03 -33.22 10.46
CA ASP A 37 9.05 -32.48 9.65
C ASP A 37 9.51 -31.05 9.38
N ARG A 38 10.38 -30.47 10.21
CA ARG A 38 10.98 -29.15 9.96
C ARG A 38 11.77 -29.08 8.65
N ILE A 39 12.22 -30.23 8.14
CA ILE A 39 13.01 -30.35 6.92
C ILE A 39 12.13 -30.79 5.75
N THR A 40 11.09 -31.59 6.00
CA THR A 40 10.29 -32.23 4.95
C THR A 40 8.94 -31.56 4.70
N LYS A 41 8.40 -30.78 5.65
CA LYS A 41 7.12 -30.09 5.48
C LYS A 41 7.31 -28.61 5.18
N PRO A 42 6.37 -28.00 4.44
CA PRO A 42 6.35 -26.55 4.23
C PRO A 42 6.26 -25.82 5.57
N LEU A 43 7.01 -24.73 5.74
CA LEU A 43 6.99 -23.96 6.98
C LEU A 43 5.77 -23.04 7.07
N THR A 44 5.23 -22.64 5.92
CA THR A 44 4.09 -21.74 5.84
C THR A 44 3.03 -22.27 4.88
N PHE A 45 1.81 -21.75 4.99
CA PHE A 45 0.74 -22.04 4.04
C PHE A 45 1.07 -21.65 2.61
N ALA A 46 1.96 -20.66 2.41
CA ALA A 46 2.36 -20.21 1.07
C ALA A 46 3.24 -21.24 0.35
N ASP A 47 3.96 -22.08 1.09
CA ASP A 47 4.87 -23.10 0.55
C ASP A 47 4.16 -24.44 0.33
N CYS A 48 2.90 -24.57 0.72
CA CYS A 48 2.14 -25.81 0.61
C CYS A 48 1.79 -26.11 -0.86
N VAL A 49 2.00 -27.35 -1.29
CA VAL A 49 1.66 -27.82 -2.64
C VAL A 49 0.68 -28.99 -2.55
N GLY A 50 -0.39 -28.93 -3.36
CA GLY A 50 -1.41 -29.96 -3.39
C GLY A 50 -2.09 -30.14 -2.04
N ASP A 51 -2.06 -31.38 -1.52
CA ASP A 51 -2.73 -31.77 -0.29
C ASP A 51 -1.83 -31.74 0.95
N GLU A 52 -0.61 -31.18 0.85
CA GLU A 52 0.28 -31.02 2.00
C GLU A 52 -0.20 -29.93 2.96
N LEU A 53 0.07 -30.11 4.25
CA LEU A 53 -0.18 -29.14 5.32
C LEU A 53 1.15 -28.63 5.88
N PRO A 54 1.20 -27.38 6.39
CA PRO A 54 2.42 -26.83 6.93
C PRO A 54 2.83 -27.50 8.23
N LEU A 55 4.08 -27.26 8.64
CA LEU A 55 4.65 -27.76 9.88
C LEU A 55 3.70 -27.48 11.07
N GLY A 56 3.45 -28.51 11.86
CA GLY A 56 2.56 -28.42 13.03
C GLY A 56 1.09 -28.68 12.74
N TRP A 57 0.68 -28.71 11.47
CA TRP A 57 -0.68 -29.07 11.08
C TRP A 57 -0.81 -30.56 10.75
N GLU A 58 -1.93 -31.14 11.17
CA GLU A 58 -2.27 -32.54 10.96
C GLU A 58 -3.72 -32.68 10.52
N THR A 59 -3.96 -33.52 9.52
CA THR A 59 -5.30 -33.97 9.12
C THR A 59 -5.68 -35.17 9.98
N VAL A 60 -6.82 -35.08 10.67
CA VAL A 60 -7.33 -36.16 11.51
C VAL A 60 -8.74 -36.53 11.10
N TYR A 61 -9.04 -37.82 11.19
CA TYR A 61 -10.33 -38.37 10.86
C TYR A 61 -11.04 -38.83 12.13
N ASP A 62 -12.26 -38.35 12.32
CA ASP A 62 -13.20 -38.82 13.32
C ASP A 62 -14.41 -39.47 12.65
N GLN A 63 -14.96 -40.52 13.26
CA GLN A 63 -16.09 -41.27 12.68
C GLN A 63 -17.40 -40.48 12.64
N GLN A 64 -17.60 -39.51 13.54
CA GLN A 64 -18.84 -38.73 13.63
C GLN A 64 -18.73 -37.42 12.85
N ILE A 65 -17.58 -36.74 12.96
CA ILE A 65 -17.36 -35.40 12.42
C ILE A 65 -16.77 -35.47 11.00
N GLY A 66 -16.07 -36.55 10.67
CA GLY A 66 -15.32 -36.69 9.42
C GLY A 66 -13.91 -36.11 9.55
N VAL A 67 -13.41 -35.52 8.46
CA VAL A 67 -12.06 -34.93 8.43
C VAL A 67 -12.07 -33.57 9.13
N TYR A 68 -11.12 -33.38 10.04
CA TYR A 68 -10.84 -32.11 10.68
C TYR A 68 -9.32 -31.91 10.80
N TYR A 69 -8.92 -30.70 11.17
CA TYR A 69 -7.53 -30.26 11.18
C TYR A 69 -7.10 -29.87 12.60
N MET A 70 -5.89 -30.24 12.98
CA MET A 70 -5.29 -29.88 14.27
C MET A 70 -3.99 -29.10 14.05
N ASP A 71 -3.88 -28.00 14.78
CA ASP A 71 -2.67 -27.17 14.87
C ASP A 71 -1.98 -27.46 16.22
N HIS A 72 -0.87 -28.18 16.17
CA HIS A 72 -0.07 -28.54 17.34
C HIS A 72 0.81 -27.42 17.87
N ILE A 73 0.99 -26.34 17.10
CA ILE A 73 1.77 -25.18 17.53
C ILE A 73 0.87 -24.28 18.38
N ASN A 74 -0.34 -23.99 17.88
CA ASN A 74 -1.30 -23.12 18.56
C ASN A 74 -2.28 -23.89 19.46
N GLN A 75 -2.24 -25.23 19.45
CA GLN A 75 -3.14 -26.10 20.21
C GLN A 75 -4.62 -25.87 19.86
N LEU A 76 -4.91 -25.77 18.57
CA LEU A 76 -6.25 -25.50 18.04
C LEU A 76 -6.74 -26.66 17.17
N THR A 77 -8.06 -26.81 17.07
CA THR A 77 -8.71 -27.76 16.17
C THR A 77 -9.81 -27.06 15.38
N GLN A 78 -9.98 -27.42 14.12
CA GLN A 78 -10.98 -26.82 13.25
C GLN A 78 -11.47 -27.80 12.19
N ILE A 79 -12.73 -27.63 11.78
CA ILE A 79 -13.36 -28.44 10.72
C ILE A 79 -12.92 -27.93 9.34
N GLU A 80 -12.80 -26.62 9.19
CA GLU A 80 -12.45 -25.99 7.93
C GLU A 80 -10.98 -26.22 7.55
N ASP A 81 -10.71 -26.48 6.27
CA ASP A 81 -9.35 -26.61 5.77
C ASP A 81 -8.57 -25.30 5.97
N PRO A 82 -7.48 -25.32 6.75
CA PRO A 82 -6.72 -24.11 7.08
C PRO A 82 -6.07 -23.46 5.84
N ARG A 83 -5.85 -24.21 4.75
CA ARG A 83 -5.34 -23.67 3.48
C ARG A 83 -6.40 -22.90 2.72
N GLU A 84 -7.65 -23.36 2.78
CA GLU A 84 -8.77 -22.61 2.22
C GLU A 84 -9.01 -21.33 3.01
N GLN A 85 -8.99 -21.43 4.34
CA GLN A 85 -9.07 -20.27 5.21
C GLN A 85 -7.94 -19.27 4.91
N TRP A 86 -6.69 -19.73 4.80
CA TRP A 86 -5.55 -18.88 4.47
C TRP A 86 -5.71 -18.22 3.10
N ARG A 87 -6.08 -18.97 2.05
CA ARG A 87 -6.29 -18.41 0.70
C ARG A 87 -7.39 -17.35 0.69
N ARG A 88 -8.50 -17.61 1.37
CA ARG A 88 -9.61 -16.65 1.51
C ARG A 88 -9.15 -15.38 2.21
N GLU A 89 -8.34 -15.53 3.25
CA GLU A 89 -7.82 -14.38 4.00
C GLU A 89 -6.85 -13.56 3.15
N GLN A 90 -5.95 -14.20 2.39
CA GLN A 90 -5.09 -13.50 1.44
C GLN A 90 -5.90 -12.75 0.37
N GLU A 91 -6.93 -13.39 -0.19
CA GLU A 91 -7.82 -12.76 -1.16
C GLU A 91 -8.57 -11.56 -0.54
N ARG A 92 -9.08 -11.71 0.69
CA ARG A 92 -9.73 -10.62 1.44
C ARG A 92 -8.78 -9.44 1.63
N MET A 93 -7.56 -9.70 2.08
CA MET A 93 -6.54 -8.66 2.30
C MET A 93 -6.20 -7.91 1.00
N LEU A 94 -6.03 -8.63 -0.12
CA LEU A 94 -5.74 -8.01 -1.42
C LEU A 94 -6.91 -7.14 -1.91
N LYS A 95 -8.16 -7.61 -1.75
CA LYS A 95 -9.36 -6.84 -2.09
C LYS A 95 -9.46 -5.56 -1.25
N GLU A 96 -9.22 -5.64 0.05
CA GLU A 96 -9.21 -4.47 0.93
C GLU A 96 -8.12 -3.47 0.55
N TYR A 97 -6.92 -3.96 0.25
CA TYR A 97 -5.84 -3.11 -0.23
C TYR A 97 -6.20 -2.41 -1.54
N LEU A 98 -6.79 -3.13 -2.49
CA LEU A 98 -7.24 -2.58 -3.77
C LEU A 98 -8.25 -1.45 -3.58
N ILE A 99 -9.22 -1.62 -2.68
CA ILE A 99 -10.21 -0.59 -2.35
C ILE A 99 -9.50 0.67 -1.83
N VAL A 100 -8.64 0.53 -0.82
CA VAL A 100 -7.92 1.66 -0.23
C VAL A 100 -7.02 2.34 -1.26
N ALA A 101 -6.36 1.58 -2.12
CA ALA A 101 -5.52 2.12 -3.19
C ALA A 101 -6.35 2.91 -4.21
N GLN A 102 -7.54 2.43 -4.58
CA GLN A 102 -8.46 3.13 -5.48
C GLN A 102 -9.00 4.42 -4.86
N GLU A 103 -9.40 4.39 -3.58
CA GLU A 103 -9.85 5.58 -2.85
C GLU A 103 -8.73 6.64 -2.78
N ALA A 104 -7.50 6.21 -2.47
CA ALA A 104 -6.35 7.09 -2.43
C ALA A 104 -5.99 7.67 -3.81
N LEU A 105 -6.19 6.89 -4.89
CA LEU A 105 -6.03 7.37 -6.26
C LEU A 105 -7.10 8.43 -6.60
N ASN A 106 -8.36 8.15 -6.29
CA ASN A 106 -9.48 9.07 -6.51
C ASN A 106 -9.27 10.40 -5.77
N ALA A 107 -8.95 10.34 -4.47
CA ALA A 107 -8.65 11.55 -3.69
C ALA A 107 -7.49 12.36 -4.30
N LYS A 108 -6.48 11.68 -4.85
CA LYS A 108 -5.37 12.37 -5.52
C LYS A 108 -5.79 13.01 -6.84
N MET A 109 -6.69 12.37 -7.61
CA MET A 109 -7.25 12.96 -8.82
C MET A 109 -8.07 14.22 -8.49
N GLU A 110 -8.86 14.21 -7.41
CA GLU A 110 -9.60 15.39 -6.95
C GLU A 110 -8.65 16.53 -6.58
N ILE A 111 -7.59 16.24 -5.82
CA ILE A 111 -6.56 17.24 -5.47
C ILE A 111 -5.91 17.81 -6.73
N TYR A 112 -5.61 16.95 -7.71
CA TYR A 112 -5.05 17.39 -8.99
C TYR A 112 -5.99 18.35 -9.73
N GLN A 113 -7.28 18.01 -9.82
CA GLN A 113 -8.29 18.86 -10.45
C GLN A 113 -8.40 20.22 -9.74
N ILE A 114 -8.42 20.24 -8.41
CA ILE A 114 -8.43 21.48 -7.63
C ILE A 114 -7.17 22.32 -7.90
N LYS A 115 -5.99 21.68 -7.96
CA LYS A 115 -4.75 22.38 -8.28
C LYS A 115 -4.74 22.93 -9.71
N GLN A 116 -5.33 22.21 -10.65
CA GLN A 116 -5.48 22.66 -12.03
C GLN A 116 -6.36 23.90 -12.10
N GLN A 117 -7.52 23.89 -11.45
CA GLN A 117 -8.40 25.07 -11.34
C GLN A 117 -7.68 26.26 -10.68
N ARG A 118 -6.92 26.01 -9.60
CA ARG A 118 -6.13 27.07 -8.93
C ARG A 118 -5.04 27.65 -9.82
N PHE A 119 -4.47 26.84 -10.71
CA PHE A 119 -3.49 27.29 -11.68
C PHE A 119 -4.15 28.17 -12.76
N GLU A 120 -5.30 27.76 -13.30
CA GLU A 120 -6.09 28.54 -14.26
C GLU A 120 -6.47 29.92 -13.68
N LEU A 121 -7.01 29.95 -12.45
CA LEU A 121 -7.31 31.21 -11.76
C LEU A 121 -6.07 32.08 -11.56
N ALA A 122 -4.94 31.50 -11.15
CA ALA A 122 -3.69 32.25 -11.00
C ALA A 122 -3.18 32.79 -12.35
N GLN A 123 -3.45 32.09 -13.45
CA GLN A 123 -3.07 32.50 -14.80
C GLN A 123 -3.94 33.68 -15.26
N GLU A 124 -5.25 33.63 -15.02
CA GLU A 124 -6.17 34.74 -15.26
C GLU A 124 -5.80 35.98 -14.44
N GLU A 125 -5.53 35.82 -13.14
CA GLU A 125 -5.07 36.91 -12.26
C GLU A 125 -3.77 37.56 -12.78
N TYR A 126 -2.84 36.75 -13.31
CA TYR A 126 -1.61 37.24 -13.92
C TYR A 126 -1.88 38.02 -15.21
N GLN A 127 -2.73 37.49 -16.10
CA GLN A 127 -3.09 38.14 -17.36
C GLN A 127 -3.81 39.47 -17.13
N GLN A 128 -4.74 39.53 -16.18
CA GLN A 128 -5.44 40.76 -15.80
C GLN A 128 -4.46 41.84 -15.31
N LEU A 129 -3.52 41.47 -14.43
CA LEU A 129 -2.50 42.41 -13.94
C LEU A 129 -1.63 42.94 -15.10
N ASN A 130 -1.24 42.05 -16.02
CA ASN A 130 -0.42 42.43 -17.16
C ASN A 130 -1.17 43.42 -18.07
N LYS A 131 -2.46 43.17 -18.33
CA LYS A 131 -3.33 44.05 -19.11
C LYS A 131 -3.51 45.43 -18.46
N MET A 132 -3.79 45.49 -17.15
CA MET A 132 -3.89 46.77 -16.44
C MET A 132 -2.58 47.58 -16.50
N CYS A 133 -1.42 46.91 -16.47
CA CYS A 133 -0.13 47.58 -16.62
C CYS A 133 0.09 48.13 -18.05
N GLU A 134 -0.40 47.42 -19.07
CA GLU A 134 -0.34 47.87 -20.47
C GLU A 134 -1.27 49.07 -20.71
N ASP A 135 -2.50 49.03 -20.22
CA ASP A 135 -3.49 50.12 -20.36
C ASP A 135 -3.04 51.43 -19.68
N ASP A 136 -2.40 51.35 -18.51
CA ASP A 136 -1.75 52.51 -17.88
C ASP A 136 -0.63 53.05 -18.78
N SER A 137 0.23 52.19 -19.34
CA SER A 137 1.35 52.60 -20.21
C SER A 137 0.89 53.37 -21.45
N HIS A 138 -0.27 53.02 -22.02
CA HIS A 138 -0.86 53.71 -23.18
C HIS A 138 -1.48 55.08 -22.83
N SER A 139 -1.91 55.27 -21.59
CA SER A 139 -2.54 56.51 -21.13
C SER A 139 -1.55 57.68 -20.97
N TYR A 140 -0.24 57.41 -20.93
CA TYR A 140 0.81 58.44 -20.85
C TYR A 140 1.27 59.00 -22.20
N ALA A 141 0.71 58.54 -23.33
CA ALA A 141 1.02 59.05 -24.67
C ALA A 141 0.20 60.31 -25.07
N SER A 142 -0.58 60.87 -24.14
CA SER A 142 -1.33 62.11 -24.36
C SER A 142 -0.62 63.31 -23.72
N THR A 143 -0.42 64.34 -24.53
CA THR A 143 0.40 65.53 -24.27
C THR A 143 0.02 66.32 -23.01
N TYR A 144 1.03 66.53 -22.16
CA TYR A 144 1.25 67.65 -21.20
C TYR A 144 0.11 68.03 -20.22
N SER A 145 0.31 67.78 -18.92
CA SER A 145 0.00 68.76 -17.86
C SER A 145 0.53 68.34 -16.49
N GLY A 146 1.23 69.26 -15.82
CA GLY A 146 1.11 69.56 -14.38
C GLY A 146 1.28 68.43 -13.36
N PHE A 147 2.38 68.49 -12.62
CA PHE A 147 2.64 67.87 -11.32
C PHE A 147 1.36 67.43 -10.57
N SER A 148 1.16 66.11 -10.48
CA SER A 148 0.24 65.52 -9.50
C SER A 148 0.93 64.32 -8.86
N THR A 149 1.40 64.51 -7.65
CA THR A 149 1.89 63.47 -6.74
C THR A 149 0.70 62.66 -6.27
N ASN A 150 0.16 61.81 -7.13
CA ASN A 150 -0.73 60.74 -6.72
C ASN A 150 -0.26 59.43 -7.37
N THR A 151 0.99 59.07 -7.09
CA THR A 151 1.59 57.78 -7.46
C THR A 151 0.97 56.71 -6.57
N LYS A 152 -0.29 56.35 -6.81
CA LYS A 152 -0.98 55.32 -6.02
C LYS A 152 -0.29 53.95 -6.14
N TYR A 153 0.52 53.76 -7.19
CA TYR A 153 1.38 52.59 -7.37
C TYR A 153 2.74 52.96 -7.98
N ASN A 154 3.83 52.49 -7.35
CA ASN A 154 5.20 52.71 -7.81
C ASN A 154 5.54 51.69 -8.94
N PRO A 155 6.14 52.10 -10.07
CA PRO A 155 6.49 51.18 -11.16
C PRO A 155 7.34 49.97 -10.73
N SER A 156 8.19 50.14 -9.71
CA SER A 156 8.98 49.04 -9.15
C SER A 156 8.12 48.03 -8.39
N GLN A 157 7.07 48.47 -7.71
CA GLN A 157 6.13 47.64 -6.97
C GLN A 157 5.29 46.77 -7.91
N ILE A 158 4.81 47.33 -9.04
CA ILE A 158 4.06 46.60 -10.06
C ILE A 158 4.94 45.52 -10.70
N LYS A 159 6.19 45.85 -11.07
CA LYS A 159 7.15 44.88 -11.62
C LYS A 159 7.45 43.75 -10.64
N ALA A 160 7.60 44.07 -9.35
CA ALA A 160 7.81 43.07 -8.31
C ALA A 160 6.59 42.14 -8.16
N GLU A 161 5.37 42.69 -8.25
CA GLU A 161 4.14 41.91 -8.19
C GLU A 161 3.95 40.98 -9.40
N ILE A 162 4.21 41.46 -10.61
CA ILE A 162 4.22 40.65 -11.84
C ILE A 162 5.24 39.51 -11.71
N ALA A 163 6.45 39.81 -11.23
CA ALA A 163 7.49 38.81 -11.03
C ALA A 163 7.09 37.74 -10.01
N SER A 164 6.45 38.14 -8.90
CA SER A 164 5.96 37.22 -7.86
C SER A 164 4.84 36.30 -8.38
N ARG A 165 3.88 36.83 -9.15
CA ARG A 165 2.80 36.03 -9.76
C ARG A 165 3.33 35.05 -10.80
N ARG A 166 4.29 35.47 -11.63
CA ARG A 166 4.97 34.58 -12.59
C ARG A 166 5.69 33.43 -11.89
N ASP A 167 6.40 33.71 -10.80
CA ASP A 167 7.09 32.70 -10.00
C ASP A 167 6.11 31.73 -9.32
N ARG A 168 4.95 32.22 -8.84
CA ARG A 168 3.83 31.37 -8.37
C ARG A 168 3.31 30.45 -9.47
N LEU A 169 3.13 30.94 -10.69
CA LEU A 169 2.69 30.12 -11.84
C LEU A 169 3.69 29.02 -12.17
N SER A 170 4.98 29.36 -12.26
CA SER A 170 6.05 28.38 -12.51
C SER A 170 6.12 27.29 -11.44
N ARG A 171 5.89 27.63 -10.16
CA ARG A 171 5.78 26.62 -9.10
C ARG A 171 4.58 25.70 -9.29
N LEU A 172 3.40 26.26 -9.53
CA LEU A 172 2.17 25.49 -9.71
C LEU A 172 2.24 24.57 -10.95
N GLU A 173 2.83 25.05 -12.05
CA GLU A 173 3.05 24.26 -13.27
C GLU A 173 3.95 23.04 -13.00
N ARG A 174 5.05 23.25 -12.27
CA ARG A 174 5.95 22.16 -11.87
C ARG A 174 5.24 21.15 -10.96
N GLU A 175 4.47 21.63 -9.98
CA GLU A 175 3.68 20.78 -9.09
C GLU A 175 2.65 19.95 -9.86
N LEU A 176 1.94 20.54 -10.81
CA LEU A 176 0.96 19.84 -11.64
C LEU A 176 1.63 18.77 -12.52
N THR A 177 2.80 19.08 -13.08
CA THR A 177 3.56 18.13 -13.89
C THR A 177 4.01 16.92 -13.07
N GLN A 178 4.55 17.17 -11.87
CA GLN A 178 4.93 16.11 -10.93
C GLN A 178 3.70 15.29 -10.51
N MET A 179 2.60 15.94 -10.13
CA MET A 179 1.39 15.25 -9.67
C MET A 179 0.78 14.38 -10.78
N LYS A 180 0.83 14.83 -12.03
CA LYS A 180 0.40 14.05 -13.19
C LYS A 180 1.22 12.77 -13.36
N GLN A 181 2.55 12.86 -13.27
CA GLN A 181 3.41 11.68 -13.32
C GLN A 181 3.10 10.72 -12.16
N GLU A 182 2.98 11.24 -10.94
CA GLU A 182 2.67 10.41 -9.78
C GLU A 182 1.30 9.73 -9.88
N LEU A 183 0.30 10.39 -10.49
CA LEU A 183 -1.00 9.80 -10.77
C LEU A 183 -0.85 8.63 -11.76
N GLN A 184 -0.11 8.80 -12.85
CA GLN A 184 0.14 7.73 -13.82
C GLN A 184 0.80 6.50 -13.20
N TYR A 185 1.79 6.69 -12.31
CA TYR A 185 2.42 5.56 -11.62
C TYR A 185 1.46 4.85 -10.66
N LYS A 186 0.62 5.61 -9.95
CA LYS A 186 -0.37 5.04 -9.04
C LYS A 186 -1.48 4.30 -9.79
N GLU A 187 -1.95 4.84 -10.90
CA GLU A 187 -2.96 4.21 -11.77
C GLU A 187 -2.45 2.86 -12.29
N LYS A 188 -1.24 2.82 -12.86
CA LYS A 188 -0.59 1.56 -13.26
C LYS A 188 -0.43 0.58 -12.10
N GLY A 189 -0.09 1.07 -10.91
CA GLY A 189 0.03 0.23 -9.72
C GLY A 189 -1.30 -0.40 -9.31
N VAL A 190 -2.40 0.35 -9.39
CA VAL A 190 -3.74 -0.16 -9.12
C VAL A 190 -4.17 -1.17 -10.20
N GLU A 191 -3.88 -0.92 -11.47
CA GLU A 191 -4.17 -1.86 -12.57
C GLU A 191 -3.46 -3.21 -12.39
N THR A 192 -2.25 -3.24 -11.82
CA THR A 192 -1.56 -4.51 -11.55
C THR A 192 -2.19 -5.35 -10.44
N LEU A 193 -3.12 -4.77 -9.67
CA LEU A 193 -3.81 -5.42 -8.56
C LEU A 193 -5.25 -5.83 -8.91
N GLN A 194 -5.74 -5.49 -10.12
CA GLN A 194 -7.05 -5.85 -10.65
C GLN A 194 -7.01 -7.18 -11.40
#